data_AF-A0A961JMM7-F1
#
_entry.id   AF-A0A961JMM7-F1
#
_cell.length_a   1.000
_cell.length_b   1.000
_cell.length_c   1.000
_cell.angle_alpha   90.00
_cell.angle_beta   90.00
_cell.angle_gamma   90.00
#
_symmetry.space_group_name_H-M   'P 1'
#
loop_
_entity.id
_entity.type
_entity.pdbx_description
1 polymer ?
#
loop_
_entity_poly.entity_id
_entity_poly.type
_entity_poly.pdbx_seq_one_letter_code
_entity_poly.pdbx_strand_id
1 'polypeptide(L)'
;MAIGIFDSGLGGLTVLDAVQQRLPEVPFLYYADSAHAPYGVRTADDIFALTKAAVEAMWDRGCDLVVLACNTASAAALRRLQEGGLPPGKRVLGVFVPLIEA
;
A
#
# COMPACT_ATOMS: atom_id res chain seq x y z
N MET A 1 3.39 2.42 -16.72
CA MET A 1 3.25 1.62 -15.49
C MET A 1 3.21 2.60 -14.32
N ALA A 2 2.12 2.63 -13.54
CA ALA A 2 2.02 3.48 -12.37
C ALA A 2 2.35 2.71 -11.08
N ILE A 3 2.88 3.41 -10.09
CA ILE A 3 3.06 2.88 -8.73
C ILE A 3 1.92 3.41 -7.85
N GLY A 4 1.21 2.50 -7.20
CA GLY A 4 0.22 2.83 -6.19
C GLY A 4 0.88 3.08 -4.84
N ILE A 5 0.54 4.18 -4.17
CA ILE A 5 0.86 4.42 -2.75
C ILE A 5 -0.44 4.37 -1.95
N PHE A 6 -0.57 3.35 -1.10
CA PHE A 6 -1.74 3.14 -0.25
C PHE A 6 -1.47 3.58 1.21
N ASP A 7 -2.37 4.34 1.80
CA ASP A 7 -2.39 4.58 3.24
C ASP A 7 -3.83 4.54 3.80
N SER A 8 -3.97 4.25 5.10
CA SER A 8 -5.27 4.30 5.77
C SER A 8 -5.76 5.74 6.02
N GLY A 9 -4.86 6.73 5.96
CA GLY A 9 -5.16 8.13 6.15
C GLY A 9 -4.29 8.99 5.24
N LEU A 10 -3.72 10.07 5.79
CA LEU A 10 -2.87 11.02 5.07
C LEU A 10 -1.37 10.86 5.36
N GLY A 11 -1.00 9.95 6.27
CA GLY A 11 0.40 9.77 6.69
C GLY A 11 1.30 9.30 5.54
N GLY A 12 0.74 8.52 4.62
CA GLY A 12 1.43 8.05 3.42
C GLY A 12 1.83 9.14 2.42
N LEU A 13 1.35 10.38 2.57
CA LEU A 13 1.82 11.50 1.73
C LEU A 13 3.32 11.77 1.92
N THR A 14 3.86 11.49 3.10
CA THR A 14 5.31 11.59 3.35
C THR A 14 6.13 10.59 2.52
N VAL A 15 5.61 9.37 2.38
CA VAL A 15 6.22 8.34 1.53
C VAL A 15 6.09 8.74 0.07
N LEU A 16 4.91 9.23 -0.35
CA LEU A 16 4.67 9.71 -1.71
C LEU A 16 5.65 10.81 -2.12
N ASP A 17 5.80 11.85 -1.30
CA ASP A 17 6.73 12.95 -1.55
C ASP A 17 8.17 12.44 -1.71
N ALA A 18 8.62 11.59 -0.78
CA ALA A 18 9.97 11.03 -0.80
C ALA A 18 10.27 10.13 -2.00
N VAL A 19 9.27 9.42 -2.55
CA VAL A 19 9.46 8.60 -3.76
C VAL A 19 9.34 9.42 -5.04
N GLN A 20 8.47 10.43 -5.08
CA GLN A 20 8.36 11.34 -6.22
C GLN A 20 9.65 12.13 -6.46
N GLN A 21 10.30 12.60 -5.39
CA GLN A 21 11.60 13.26 -5.49
C GLN A 21 12.70 12.36 -6.05
N ARG A 22 12.66 11.06 -5.75
CA ARG A 22 13.66 10.07 -6.21
C ARG A 22 13.34 9.50 -7.60
N LEU A 23 12.06 9.47 -7.97
CA LEU A 23 11.55 8.86 -9.20
C LEU A 23 10.60 9.84 -9.92
N PRO A 24 11.08 11.00 -10.38
CA PRO A 24 10.23 12.07 -10.92
C PRO A 24 9.48 11.68 -12.20
N GLU A 25 10.03 10.72 -12.96
CA GLU A 25 9.45 10.25 -14.23
C GLU A 25 8.37 9.17 -14.02
N VAL A 26 8.21 8.64 -12.80
CA VAL A 26 7.27 7.55 -12.52
C VAL A 26 5.89 8.13 -12.20
N PRO A 27 4.81 7.71 -12.88
CA PRO A 27 3.47 8.11 -12.49
C PRO A 27 3.04 7.40 -11.20
N PHE A 28 2.50 8.17 -10.25
CA PHE A 28 2.01 7.65 -8.98
C PHE A 28 0.50 7.82 -8.86
N LEU A 29 -0.15 6.84 -8.23
CA LEU A 29 -1.53 6.93 -7.77
C LEU A 29 -1.54 6.83 -6.25
N TYR A 30 -1.99 7.87 -5.57
CA TYR A 30 -2.17 7.85 -4.13
C TYR A 30 -3.61 7.47 -3.78
N TYR A 31 -3.78 6.51 -2.88
CA TYR A 31 -5.08 6.13 -2.34
C TYR A 31 -5.05 6.19 -0.81
N ALA A 32 -5.91 7.03 -0.25
CA ALA A 32 -6.13 7.15 1.18
C ALA A 32 -7.48 6.55 1.55
N ASP A 33 -7.49 5.53 2.41
CA ASP A 33 -8.73 4.92 2.92
C ASP A 33 -9.32 5.68 4.11
N SER A 34 -9.46 7.01 3.96
CA SER A 34 -9.89 7.89 5.06
C SER A 34 -11.29 7.55 5.59
N ALA A 35 -12.14 6.94 4.77
CA ALA A 35 -13.47 6.47 5.16
C ALA A 35 -13.43 5.40 6.27
N HIS A 36 -12.34 4.63 6.34
CA HIS A 36 -12.15 3.58 7.32
C HIS A 36 -11.01 3.86 8.30
N ALA A 37 -10.45 5.07 8.31
CA ALA A 37 -9.45 5.46 9.30
C ALA A 37 -10.02 5.47 10.74
N PRO A 38 -9.18 5.30 11.78
CA PRO A 38 -7.80 4.83 11.74
C PRO A 38 -7.72 3.29 11.75
N TYR A 39 -6.78 2.71 11.01
CA TYR A 39 -6.60 1.25 11.02
C TYR A 39 -6.10 0.69 12.35
N GLY A 40 -5.41 1.49 13.17
CA GLY A 40 -4.80 1.04 14.43
C GLY A 40 -5.78 0.51 15.50
N VAL A 41 -7.08 0.79 15.37
CA VAL A 41 -8.11 0.31 16.30
C VAL A 41 -8.95 -0.84 15.74
N ARG A 42 -8.63 -1.30 14.53
CA ARG A 42 -9.37 -2.36 13.83
C ARG A 42 -8.75 -3.73 14.06
N THR A 43 -9.53 -4.78 13.80
CA THR A 43 -9.04 -6.15 13.85
C THR A 43 -8.15 -6.45 12.65
N ALA A 44 -7.25 -7.44 12.78
CA ALA A 44 -6.36 -7.84 11.69
C ALA A 44 -7.11 -8.33 10.45
N ASP A 45 -8.26 -8.99 10.62
CA ASP A 45 -9.09 -9.44 9.49
C ASP A 45 -9.79 -8.31 8.77
N ASP A 46 -10.28 -7.31 9.51
CA ASP A 46 -10.89 -6.11 8.91
C ASP A 46 -9.84 -5.30 8.13
N ILE A 47 -8.66 -5.09 8.73
CA ILE A 47 -7.52 -4.43 8.05
C ILE A 47 -7.13 -5.20 6.78
N PHE A 48 -7.05 -6.53 6.85
CA PHE A 48 -6.72 -7.35 5.69
C PHE A 48 -7.76 -7.20 4.57
N ALA A 49 -9.05 -7.28 4.89
CA ALA A 49 -10.13 -7.15 3.90
C ALA A 49 -10.11 -5.78 3.20
N LEU A 50 -9.99 -4.69 3.98
CA LEU A 50 -9.94 -3.33 3.45
C LEU A 50 -8.68 -3.10 2.61
N THR A 51 -7.52 -3.53 3.11
CA THR A 51 -6.25 -3.39 2.39
C THR A 51 -6.27 -4.17 1.08
N LYS A 52 -6.80 -5.40 1.09
CA LYS A 52 -6.93 -6.22 -0.11
C LYS A 52 -7.79 -5.54 -1.16
N ALA A 53 -8.99 -5.06 -0.78
CA ALA A 53 -9.89 -4.38 -1.70
C ALA A 53 -9.25 -3.12 -2.30
N ALA A 54 -8.51 -2.35 -1.49
CA ALA A 54 -7.80 -1.16 -1.97
C ALA A 54 -6.67 -1.53 -2.95
N VAL A 55 -5.85 -2.54 -2.64
CA VAL A 55 -4.77 -3.02 -3.52
C VAL A 55 -5.34 -3.50 -4.87
N GLU A 56 -6.41 -4.28 -4.85
CA GLU A 56 -7.10 -4.76 -6.06
C GLU A 56 -7.63 -3.59 -6.89
N ALA A 57 -8.30 -2.62 -6.26
CA ALA A 57 -8.81 -1.43 -6.94
C ALA A 57 -7.68 -0.57 -7.57
N MET A 58 -6.50 -0.53 -6.96
CA MET A 58 -5.34 0.16 -7.54
C MET A 58 -4.77 -0.59 -8.73
N TRP A 59 -4.73 -1.93 -8.69
CA TRP A 59 -4.33 -2.73 -9.84
C TRP A 59 -5.27 -2.57 -11.04
N ASP A 60 -6.58 -2.49 -10.79
CA ASP A 60 -7.60 -2.22 -11.81
C ASP A 60 -7.44 -0.83 -12.45
N ARG A 61 -6.87 0.12 -11.70
CA ARG A 61 -6.51 1.47 -12.20
C ARG A 61 -5.15 1.53 -12.89
N GLY A 62 -4.52 0.39 -13.17
CA GLY A 62 -3.28 0.32 -13.95
C GLY A 62 -2.00 0.43 -13.12
N CYS A 63 -2.06 0.30 -11.80
CA CYS A 63 -0.87 0.10 -10.99
C CYS A 63 -0.36 -1.35 -11.16
N ASP A 64 0.93 -1.54 -11.40
CA ASP A 64 1.53 -2.88 -11.39
C ASP A 64 2.23 -3.18 -10.07
N LEU A 65 2.65 -2.13 -9.36
CA LEU A 65 3.18 -2.18 -8.00
C LEU A 65 2.31 -1.33 -7.09
N VAL A 66 1.93 -1.87 -5.92
CA VAL A 66 1.34 -1.11 -4.81
C VAL A 66 2.28 -1.13 -3.61
N VAL A 67 2.54 0.04 -3.03
CA VAL A 67 3.31 0.23 -1.79
C VAL A 67 2.35 0.57 -0.68
N LEU A 68 2.31 -0.27 0.35
CA LEU A 68 1.57 -0.02 1.58
C LEU A 68 2.37 0.95 2.46
N ALA A 69 2.13 2.26 2.29
CA ALA A 69 2.75 3.30 3.11
C ALA A 69 2.20 3.32 4.55
N CYS A 70 1.01 2.75 4.78
CA CYS A 70 0.48 2.55 6.13
C CYS A 70 1.28 1.47 6.87
N ASN A 71 1.91 1.82 7.99
CA ASN A 71 2.55 0.85 8.88
C ASN A 71 1.57 -0.22 9.37
N THR A 72 0.37 0.17 9.80
CA THR A 72 -0.63 -0.78 10.32
C THR A 72 -1.08 -1.77 9.24
N ALA A 73 -1.34 -1.31 8.01
CA ALA A 73 -1.69 -2.19 6.90
C ALA A 73 -0.52 -3.10 6.51
N SER A 74 0.71 -2.55 6.47
CA SER A 74 1.93 -3.34 6.21
C SER A 74 2.11 -4.47 7.23
N ALA A 75 1.90 -4.19 8.52
CA ALA A 75 2.02 -5.20 9.58
C ALA A 75 0.94 -6.28 9.49
N ALA A 76 -0.31 -5.88 9.28
CA ALA A 76 -1.45 -6.77 9.44
C ALA A 76 -1.84 -7.52 8.15
N ALA A 77 -1.56 -6.97 6.97
CA ALA A 77 -2.10 -7.47 5.70
C ALA A 77 -1.04 -7.95 4.70
N LEU A 78 0.14 -7.35 4.67
CA LEU A 78 1.12 -7.57 3.57
C LEU A 78 1.46 -9.04 3.36
N ARG A 79 1.80 -9.75 4.44
CA ARG A 79 2.23 -11.15 4.37
C ARG A 79 1.12 -12.04 3.82
N ARG A 80 -0.10 -11.87 4.34
CA ARG A 80 -1.30 -12.60 3.90
C ARG A 80 -1.62 -12.33 2.42
N LEU A 81 -1.45 -11.09 1.96
CA LEU A 81 -1.63 -10.73 0.54
C LEU A 81 -0.63 -11.47 -0.36
N GLN A 82 0.64 -11.50 0.03
CA GLN A 82 1.69 -12.14 -0.76
C GLN A 82 1.55 -13.67 -0.78
N GLU A 83 1.23 -14.28 0.36
CA GLU A 83 1.04 -15.74 0.48
C GLU A 83 -0.25 -16.23 -0.20
N GLY A 84 -1.28 -15.38 -0.27
CA GLY A 84 -2.52 -15.68 -1.00
C GLY A 84 -2.34 -15.77 -2.52
N GLY A 85 -1.17 -15.40 -3.05
CA GLY A 85 -0.89 -15.33 -4.47
C GLY A 85 -1.31 -13.99 -5.06
N LEU A 86 -0.43 -13.42 -5.89
CA LEU A 86 -0.69 -12.17 -6.61
C LEU A 86 -0.94 -12.47 -8.09
N PRO A 87 -1.78 -11.69 -8.78
CA PRO A 87 -1.95 -11.83 -10.22
C PRO A 87 -0.60 -11.69 -10.97
N PRO A 88 -0.43 -12.32 -12.14
CA PRO A 88 0.79 -12.18 -12.94
C PRO A 88 1.14 -10.72 -13.22
N GLY A 89 2.42 -10.35 -13.06
CA GLY A 89 2.90 -8.98 -13.26
C GLY A 89 2.56 -8.00 -12.14
N LYS A 90 1.74 -8.39 -11.15
CA LYS A 90 1.39 -7.55 -10.00
C LYS A 90 2.32 -7.76 -8.81
N ARG A 91 2.55 -6.69 -8.06
CA ARG A 91 3.41 -6.64 -6.88
C ARG A 91 2.78 -5.81 -5.78
N VAL A 92 3.03 -6.22 -4.54
CA VAL A 92 2.75 -5.44 -3.34
C VAL A 92 3.97 -5.44 -2.42
N LEU A 93 4.37 -4.26 -1.97
CA LEU A 93 5.47 -4.02 -1.02
C LEU A 93 4.95 -3.25 0.19
N GLY A 94 5.58 -3.42 1.34
CA GLY A 94 5.33 -2.59 2.52
C GLY A 94 6.60 -1.94 3.03
N VAL A 95 6.44 -1.10 4.04
CA VAL A 95 7.52 -0.20 4.52
C VAL A 95 8.39 -0.77 5.64
N PHE A 96 8.03 -1.92 6.24
CA PHE A 96 8.79 -2.48 7.37
C PHE A 96 10.19 -3.00 7.00
N VAL A 97 10.30 -3.82 5.96
CA VAL A 97 11.60 -4.41 5.59
C VAL A 97 12.61 -3.31 5.23
N PRO A 98 12.26 -2.32 4.37
CA PRO A 98 13.17 -1.21 4.08
C PRO A 98 13.55 -0.37 5.31
N LEU A 99 12.67 -0.27 6.32
CA LEU A 99 12.96 0.44 7.57
C LEU A 99 13.99 -0.30 8.44
N ILE A 100 13.97 -1.63 8.43
CA ILE A 100 14.86 -2.47 9.24
C ILE A 100 16.25 -2.61 8.62
N GLU A 101 16.33 -2.58 7.28
CA GLU A 101 17.57 -2.77 6.52
C GLU A 101 18.36 -1.47 6.27
N ALA A 102 17.80 -0.31 6.63
CA ALA A 102 18.44 1.00 6.49
C ALA A 102 19.48 1.28 7.57
#